data_AF-A0A2M9CWH9-F1
#
_entry.id   AF-A0A2M9CWH9-F1
#
_cell.length_a   1.000
_cell.length_b   1.000
_cell.length_c   1.000
_cell.angle_alpha   90.00
_cell.angle_beta   90.00
_cell.angle_gamma   90.00
#
_symmetry.space_group_name_H-M   'P 1'
#
loop_
_entity.id
_entity.type
_entity.pdbx_description
1 polymer ?
#
loop_
_entity_poly.entity_id
_entity_poly.type
_entity_poly.pdbx_seq_one_letter_code
_entity_poly.pdbx_strand_id
1 'polypeptide(L)'
;MTNQNTLQLYPSNWLYNAGVIGFLRILEPINKKSVEEFINNKTESIISIPPNSEDMLLNKWKELSIESKKNTSPLYGRKGYYANQTDNSIKNKIALLTRKETSENKNKNKTRKSLPEYSCIFCTNKVKVGKTNATFLNQSFGKLLLGSEKTFRNMYWNNEAHDFVCEKCEFIIICHHLAFTNLSDKSEIFINAPSFQIMYYLNKFTQEIFGSSPIQDARSKREILAMSVIEYATKIQANLASWVGMNIEIISRHGDKIEFFSLPYEVTKLLADRRIAAILSQIGEYSILNLVLDQDFSSLMEMGYRLLRIGLIPKQYRGKNEKDFVNQILQLEKNRWDPALVAQQIFQLCAYIHEKHKTNAYGYHKH
;
A
#
# COMPACT_ATOMS: atom_id res chain seq x y z
N MET A 1 4.65 33.52 -10.88
CA MET A 1 3.87 32.81 -11.93
C MET A 1 3.69 31.37 -11.44
N THR A 2 2.55 31.04 -10.85
CA THR A 2 2.28 29.71 -10.29
C THR A 2 1.80 28.76 -11.39
N ASN A 3 2.45 27.60 -11.54
CA ASN A 3 2.07 26.55 -12.50
C ASN A 3 0.64 26.06 -12.19
N GLN A 4 -0.24 26.11 -13.19
CA GLN A 4 -1.68 26.32 -13.00
C GLN A 4 -2.59 25.07 -13.07
N ASN A 5 -2.03 23.85 -13.01
CA ASN A 5 -2.77 22.57 -12.99
C ASN A 5 -2.21 21.62 -11.91
N THR A 6 -1.94 22.13 -10.72
CA THR A 6 -1.41 21.33 -9.61
C THR A 6 -2.51 20.92 -8.63
N LEU A 7 -2.49 19.65 -8.23
CA LEU A 7 -3.39 19.06 -7.27
C LEU A 7 -2.57 18.68 -6.03
N GLN A 8 -2.90 19.31 -4.90
CA GLN A 8 -2.27 19.00 -3.62
C GLN A 8 -3.08 17.94 -2.88
N LEU A 9 -2.43 16.84 -2.50
CA LEU A 9 -3.05 15.68 -1.86
C LEU A 9 -2.27 15.32 -0.60
N TYR A 10 -3.00 14.87 0.43
CA TYR A 10 -2.47 14.42 1.71
C TYR A 10 -2.92 12.99 1.99
N PRO A 11 -2.05 12.10 2.49
CA PRO A 11 -2.47 10.78 2.93
C PRO A 11 -3.61 10.88 3.95
N SER A 12 -4.64 10.04 3.79
CA SER A 12 -5.76 9.97 4.72
C SER A 12 -6.16 8.51 4.95
N ASN A 13 -7.40 8.13 4.65
CA ASN A 13 -7.86 6.75 4.77
C ASN A 13 -7.30 5.86 3.65
N TRP A 14 -7.21 4.55 3.93
CA TRP A 14 -6.61 3.56 3.04
C TRP A 14 -7.21 3.57 1.62
N LEU A 15 -8.51 3.83 1.49
CA LEU A 15 -9.19 3.80 0.20
C LEU A 15 -8.77 5.01 -0.63
N TYR A 16 -8.85 6.20 -0.06
CA TYR A 16 -8.40 7.40 -0.73
C TYR A 16 -6.93 7.27 -1.11
N ASN A 17 -6.13 6.70 -0.21
CA ASN A 17 -4.72 6.43 -0.49
C ASN A 17 -4.56 5.48 -1.68
N ALA A 18 -5.28 4.37 -1.71
CA ALA A 18 -5.33 3.47 -2.86
C ALA A 18 -5.79 4.20 -4.13
N GLY A 19 -6.77 5.10 -4.03
CA GLY A 19 -7.22 5.96 -5.13
C GLY A 19 -6.11 6.85 -5.68
N VAL A 20 -5.36 7.51 -4.81
CA VAL A 20 -4.21 8.33 -5.20
C VAL A 20 -3.11 7.48 -5.84
N ILE A 21 -2.76 6.33 -5.26
CA ILE A 21 -1.75 5.43 -5.84
C ILE A 21 -2.21 4.90 -7.21
N GLY A 22 -3.47 4.54 -7.34
CA GLY A 22 -4.05 4.13 -8.62
C GLY A 22 -4.02 5.26 -9.65
N PHE A 23 -4.28 6.50 -9.23
CA PHE A 23 -4.19 7.67 -10.11
C PHE A 23 -2.75 7.95 -10.56
N LEU A 24 -1.76 7.79 -9.66
CA LEU A 24 -0.34 7.93 -10.00
C LEU A 24 0.11 6.90 -11.05
N ARG A 25 -0.40 5.66 -11.00
CA ARG A 25 -0.15 4.63 -12.03
C ARG A 25 -0.68 5.01 -13.41
N ILE A 26 -1.74 5.82 -13.49
CA ILE A 26 -2.24 6.35 -14.76
C ILE A 26 -1.32 7.46 -15.28
N LEU A 27 -0.81 8.30 -14.39
CA LEU A 27 -0.02 9.48 -14.74
C LEU A 27 1.43 9.18 -15.13
N GLU A 28 2.08 8.22 -14.46
CA GLU A 28 3.48 7.82 -14.73
C GLU A 28 3.76 7.62 -16.23
N PRO A 29 3.01 6.77 -16.97
CA PRO A 29 3.25 6.55 -18.40
C PRO A 29 2.88 7.77 -19.27
N ILE A 30 1.90 8.59 -18.86
CA ILE A 30 1.44 9.75 -19.64
C ILE A 30 2.48 10.87 -19.58
N ASN A 31 3.03 11.12 -18.40
CA ASN A 31 3.94 12.23 -18.17
C ASN A 31 5.40 11.89 -18.47
N LYS A 32 5.75 10.60 -18.64
CA LYS A 32 7.13 10.12 -18.78
C LYS A 32 8.05 10.62 -17.66
N LYS A 33 7.48 10.82 -16.48
CA LYS A 33 8.17 11.25 -15.27
C LYS A 33 8.10 10.15 -14.24
N SER A 34 9.14 10.03 -13.45
CA SER A 34 9.14 9.15 -12.28
C SER A 34 8.08 9.64 -11.28
N VAL A 35 7.44 8.72 -10.55
CA VAL A 35 6.40 9.12 -9.58
C VAL A 35 6.98 9.94 -8.44
N GLU A 36 8.26 9.75 -8.16
CA GLU A 36 9.07 10.55 -7.26
C GLU A 36 9.06 12.04 -7.65
N GLU A 37 8.92 12.38 -8.93
CA GLU A 37 8.79 13.77 -9.38
C GLU A 37 7.40 14.38 -9.12
N PHE A 38 6.36 13.56 -8.90
CA PHE A 38 5.02 14.04 -8.51
C PHE A 38 4.86 14.18 -6.99
N ILE A 39 5.72 13.54 -6.21
CA ILE A 39 5.62 13.48 -4.75
C ILE A 39 6.71 14.37 -4.15
N ASN A 40 6.39 15.66 -4.00
CA ASN A 40 7.33 16.62 -3.43
C ASN A 40 7.24 16.59 -1.90
N ASN A 41 8.26 16.02 -1.25
CA ASN A 41 8.44 15.85 0.20
C ASN A 41 7.51 14.86 0.92
N LYS A 42 8.04 14.32 2.03
CA LYS A 42 7.59 13.12 2.77
C LYS A 42 6.12 13.09 3.24
N THR A 43 5.36 14.17 3.13
CA THR A 43 4.01 14.32 3.71
C THR A 43 2.93 14.77 2.73
N GLU A 44 3.31 15.25 1.54
CA GLU A 44 2.36 15.85 0.59
C GLU A 44 2.68 15.39 -0.84
N SER A 45 1.68 15.41 -1.72
CA SER A 45 1.89 15.17 -3.14
C SER A 45 1.30 16.30 -3.95
N ILE A 46 2.12 16.89 -4.81
CA ILE A 46 1.73 17.97 -5.72
C ILE A 46 1.73 17.37 -7.13
N ILE A 47 0.57 16.87 -7.54
CA ILE A 47 0.41 16.23 -8.82
C ILE A 47 0.15 17.29 -9.88
N SER A 48 1.00 17.35 -10.91
CA SER A 48 0.75 18.18 -12.09
C SER A 48 0.00 17.39 -13.14
N ILE A 49 -1.20 17.84 -13.51
CA ILE A 49 -2.02 17.19 -14.55
C ILE A 49 -1.81 17.95 -15.88
N PRO A 50 -1.42 17.26 -16.97
CA PRO A 50 -1.27 17.93 -18.26
C PRO A 50 -2.60 18.56 -18.72
N PRO A 51 -2.58 19.77 -19.28
CA PRO A 51 -3.79 20.36 -19.85
C PRO A 51 -4.32 19.50 -21.01
N ASN A 52 -5.64 19.47 -21.19
CA ASN A 52 -6.32 18.75 -22.27
C ASN A 52 -5.99 17.25 -22.34
N SER A 53 -5.76 16.62 -21.18
CA SER A 53 -5.39 15.19 -21.07
C SER A 53 -6.57 14.27 -20.77
N GLU A 54 -7.81 14.77 -20.85
CA GLU A 54 -9.00 14.03 -20.42
C GLU A 54 -9.15 12.69 -21.16
N ASP A 55 -8.98 12.70 -22.48
CA ASP A 55 -9.07 11.50 -23.31
C ASP A 55 -7.90 10.54 -23.07
N MET A 56 -6.70 11.07 -22.87
CA MET A 56 -5.52 10.24 -22.55
C MET A 56 -5.67 9.56 -21.19
N LEU A 57 -6.10 10.30 -20.17
CA LEU A 57 -6.36 9.79 -18.83
C LEU A 57 -7.47 8.75 -18.83
N LEU A 58 -8.57 8.99 -19.56
CA LEU A 58 -9.67 8.05 -19.69
C LEU A 58 -9.22 6.75 -20.35
N ASN A 59 -8.51 6.84 -21.47
CA ASN A 59 -8.03 5.66 -22.20
C ASN A 59 -7.07 4.83 -21.36
N LYS A 60 -6.12 5.49 -20.67
CA LYS A 60 -5.16 4.79 -19.83
C LYS A 60 -5.81 4.19 -18.59
N TRP A 61 -6.76 4.89 -17.97
CA TRP A 61 -7.55 4.35 -16.87
C TRP A 61 -8.32 3.09 -17.29
N LYS A 62 -8.94 3.07 -18.48
CA LYS A 62 -9.64 1.89 -19.02
C LYS A 62 -8.70 0.71 -19.25
N GLU A 63 -7.59 0.96 -19.93
CA GLU A 63 -6.57 -0.05 -20.23
C GLU A 63 -6.13 -0.77 -18.94
N LEU A 64 -5.66 0.00 -17.95
CA LEU A 64 -5.21 -0.55 -16.67
C LEU A 64 -6.35 -1.21 -15.88
N SER A 65 -7.58 -0.69 -16.00
CA SER A 65 -8.74 -1.28 -15.33
C SER A 65 -9.10 -2.65 -15.89
N ILE A 66 -9.02 -2.82 -17.21
CA ILE A 66 -9.27 -4.10 -17.88
C ILE A 66 -8.18 -5.10 -17.50
N GLU A 67 -6.92 -4.68 -17.50
CA GLU A 67 -5.79 -5.51 -17.09
C GLU A 67 -5.89 -5.95 -15.63
N SER A 68 -6.28 -5.04 -14.74
CA SER A 68 -6.51 -5.32 -13.31
C SER A 68 -7.65 -6.33 -13.10
N LYS A 69 -8.66 -6.32 -13.97
CA LYS A 69 -9.93 -7.07 -13.82
C LYS A 69 -10.11 -8.24 -14.79
N LYS A 70 -9.01 -8.82 -15.32
CA LYS A 70 -9.02 -10.02 -16.19
C LYS A 70 -10.17 -10.98 -15.85
N ASN A 71 -11.20 -11.02 -16.70
CA ASN A 71 -12.39 -11.88 -16.66
C ASN A 71 -13.48 -11.61 -15.60
N THR A 72 -13.48 -10.48 -14.90
CA THR A 72 -14.52 -10.16 -13.91
C THR A 72 -15.39 -8.99 -14.36
N SER A 73 -16.53 -9.28 -15.01
CA SER A 73 -17.59 -8.33 -15.39
C SER A 73 -17.16 -7.15 -16.32
N PRO A 74 -18.07 -6.55 -17.11
CA PRO A 74 -17.75 -5.32 -17.83
C PRO A 74 -17.34 -4.19 -16.86
N LEU A 75 -16.47 -3.27 -17.28
CA LEU A 75 -15.95 -2.21 -16.41
C LEU A 75 -17.06 -1.28 -15.87
N TYR A 76 -18.05 -0.97 -16.69
CA TYR A 76 -19.21 -0.16 -16.32
C TYR A 76 -20.49 -0.66 -17.02
N GLY A 77 -21.63 -0.09 -16.64
CA GLY A 77 -22.97 -0.52 -17.07
C GLY A 77 -23.77 -1.19 -15.94
N ARG A 78 -25.02 -1.59 -16.18
CA ARG A 78 -25.93 -2.08 -15.12
C ARG A 78 -25.39 -3.29 -14.33
N LYS A 79 -24.54 -4.11 -14.95
CA LYS A 79 -23.86 -5.26 -14.35
C LYS A 79 -22.33 -5.09 -14.28
N GLY A 80 -21.83 -3.88 -14.50
CA GLY A 80 -20.41 -3.60 -14.50
C GLY A 80 -19.86 -3.30 -13.11
N TYR A 81 -18.53 -3.34 -12.98
CA TYR A 81 -17.83 -3.03 -11.73
C TYR A 81 -18.20 -1.62 -11.22
N TYR A 82 -18.17 -0.64 -12.13
CA TYR A 82 -18.70 0.70 -11.91
C TYR A 82 -20.14 0.81 -12.43
N ALA A 83 -21.07 0.28 -11.64
CA ALA A 83 -22.49 0.37 -11.94
C ALA A 83 -22.95 1.83 -12.11
N ASN A 84 -23.80 2.07 -13.11
CA ASN A 84 -24.34 3.39 -13.45
C ASN A 84 -23.30 4.45 -13.88
N GLN A 85 -22.08 4.04 -14.24
CA GLN A 85 -21.09 4.92 -14.86
C GLN A 85 -21.07 4.73 -16.38
N THR A 86 -20.64 5.76 -17.10
CA THR A 86 -20.45 5.78 -18.55
C THR A 86 -19.14 6.48 -18.88
N ASP A 87 -18.65 6.34 -20.11
CA ASP A 87 -17.49 7.10 -20.57
C ASP A 87 -17.65 8.61 -20.37
N ASN A 88 -18.83 9.14 -20.69
CA ASN A 88 -19.12 10.56 -20.50
C ASN A 88 -19.11 10.93 -19.01
N SER A 89 -19.62 10.08 -18.11
CA SER A 89 -19.59 10.38 -16.68
C SER A 89 -18.16 10.38 -16.13
N ILE A 90 -17.31 9.44 -16.55
CA ILE A 90 -15.90 9.39 -16.14
C ILE A 90 -15.10 10.53 -16.76
N LYS A 91 -15.28 10.81 -18.06
CA LYS A 91 -14.64 11.94 -18.76
C LYS A 91 -14.99 13.27 -18.11
N ASN A 92 -16.24 13.46 -17.71
CA ASN A 92 -16.66 14.64 -16.96
C ASN A 92 -15.91 14.74 -15.63
N LYS A 93 -15.79 13.66 -14.86
CA LYS A 93 -15.03 13.68 -13.59
C LYS A 93 -13.56 14.02 -13.80
N ILE A 94 -12.94 13.51 -14.85
CA ILE A 94 -11.56 13.84 -15.21
C ILE A 94 -11.44 15.34 -15.54
N ALA A 95 -12.36 15.88 -16.34
CA ALA A 95 -12.39 17.30 -16.68
C ALA A 95 -12.55 18.20 -15.43
N LEU A 96 -13.20 17.70 -14.38
CA LEU A 96 -13.35 18.43 -13.11
C LEU A 96 -12.06 18.45 -12.27
N LEU A 97 -11.10 17.55 -12.53
CA LEU A 97 -9.77 17.61 -11.90
C LEU A 97 -8.96 18.80 -12.40
N THR A 98 -9.09 19.10 -13.70
CA THR A 98 -8.33 20.13 -14.42
C THR A 98 -9.06 21.47 -14.48
N ARG A 99 -10.37 21.51 -14.21
CA ARG A 99 -11.13 22.76 -14.17
C ARG A 99 -10.60 23.69 -13.08
N LYS A 100 -10.15 24.87 -13.52
CA LYS A 100 -9.95 26.02 -12.63
C LYS A 100 -11.29 26.41 -12.03
N GLU A 101 -11.31 26.71 -10.74
CA GLU A 101 -12.37 27.53 -10.16
C GLU A 101 -12.25 28.93 -10.78
N THR A 102 -12.79 29.14 -11.98
CA THR A 102 -12.76 30.46 -12.59
C THR A 102 -13.64 31.40 -11.78
N SER A 103 -13.08 32.56 -11.47
CA SER A 103 -13.75 33.71 -10.85
C SER A 103 -15.04 34.13 -11.60
N GLU A 104 -15.22 33.69 -12.85
CA GLU A 104 -16.45 33.87 -13.62
C GLU A 104 -17.67 33.15 -13.00
N ASN A 105 -17.48 32.05 -12.28
CA ASN A 105 -18.54 31.41 -11.49
C ASN A 105 -18.85 32.16 -10.18
N LYS A 106 -17.98 33.08 -9.73
CA LYS A 106 -18.32 34.00 -8.62
C LYS A 106 -19.25 35.12 -9.08
N ASN A 107 -19.15 35.55 -10.34
CA ASN A 107 -19.99 36.64 -10.87
C ASN A 107 -21.36 36.18 -11.40
N LYS A 108 -21.53 34.93 -11.86
CA LYS A 108 -22.86 34.38 -12.18
C LYS A 108 -23.71 33.99 -10.96
N ASN A 109 -23.12 33.96 -9.75
CA ASN A 109 -23.80 33.60 -8.51
C ASN A 109 -24.27 34.78 -7.67
N LYS A 110 -24.17 36.04 -8.16
CA LYS A 110 -24.66 37.22 -7.43
C LYS A 110 -26.18 37.29 -7.25
N THR A 111 -26.96 36.38 -7.85
CA THR A 111 -28.43 36.33 -7.71
C THR A 111 -29.00 35.00 -7.23
N ARG A 112 -28.17 34.02 -6.84
CA ARG A 112 -28.66 32.75 -6.27
C ARG A 112 -28.52 32.75 -4.75
N LYS A 113 -29.64 32.48 -4.07
CA LYS A 113 -29.75 32.00 -2.67
C LYS A 113 -28.46 31.28 -2.28
N SER A 114 -27.80 31.72 -1.20
CA SER A 114 -26.45 31.24 -0.83
C SER A 114 -26.39 29.71 -0.93
N LEU A 115 -25.61 29.21 -1.88
CA LEU A 115 -25.43 27.77 -2.06
C LEU A 115 -24.89 27.18 -0.76
N PRO A 116 -25.38 26.00 -0.33
CA PRO A 116 -24.85 25.33 0.85
C PRO A 116 -23.38 24.97 0.62
N GLU A 117 -22.61 25.07 1.70
CA GLU A 117 -21.19 24.74 1.73
C GLU A 117 -21.02 23.36 2.39
N TYR A 118 -20.33 22.46 1.71
CA TYR A 118 -20.03 21.12 2.22
C TYR A 118 -18.53 20.93 2.35
N SER A 119 -18.09 20.18 3.36
CA SER A 119 -16.69 19.76 3.50
C SER A 119 -16.53 18.33 2.96
N CYS A 120 -15.54 18.12 2.09
CA CYS A 120 -15.27 16.79 1.55
C CYS A 120 -14.69 15.87 2.62
N ILE A 121 -15.23 14.66 2.78
CA ILE A 121 -14.72 13.68 3.77
C ILE A 121 -13.27 13.21 3.50
N PHE A 122 -12.79 13.34 2.27
CA PHE A 122 -11.46 12.83 1.88
C PHE A 122 -10.37 13.89 1.88
N CYS A 123 -10.65 15.07 1.32
CA CYS A 123 -9.67 16.15 1.18
C CYS A 123 -9.97 17.38 2.04
N THR A 124 -11.03 17.35 2.84
CA THR A 124 -11.50 18.41 3.77
C THR A 124 -11.83 19.77 3.14
N ASN A 125 -11.55 19.96 1.84
CA ASN A 125 -11.88 21.14 1.09
C ASN A 125 -13.37 21.47 1.17
N LYS A 126 -13.67 22.74 1.40
CA LYS A 126 -15.03 23.27 1.45
C LYS A 126 -15.47 23.69 0.05
N VAL A 127 -16.60 23.15 -0.41
CA VAL A 127 -17.14 23.39 -1.75
C VAL A 127 -18.58 23.86 -1.64
N LYS A 128 -18.90 24.94 -2.36
CA LYS A 128 -20.27 25.45 -2.49
C LYS A 128 -20.93 24.81 -3.69
N VAL A 129 -21.90 23.93 -3.45
CA VAL A 129 -22.58 23.16 -4.50
C VAL A 129 -24.08 23.10 -4.21
N GLY A 130 -24.90 23.13 -5.26
CA GLY A 130 -26.35 22.98 -5.12
C GLY A 130 -26.71 21.58 -4.63
N LYS A 131 -27.78 21.44 -3.84
CA LYS A 131 -28.21 20.14 -3.29
C LYS A 131 -28.34 19.03 -4.36
N THR A 132 -28.75 19.38 -5.58
CA THR A 132 -28.93 18.43 -6.69
C THR A 132 -27.63 17.93 -7.31
N ASN A 133 -26.53 18.68 -7.13
CA ASN A 133 -25.23 18.38 -7.74
C ASN A 133 -24.23 17.88 -6.68
N ALA A 134 -24.63 17.87 -5.41
CA ALA A 134 -23.78 17.40 -4.33
C ALA A 134 -23.74 15.86 -4.38
N THR A 135 -22.54 15.32 -4.64
CA THR A 135 -22.30 13.89 -4.57
C THR A 135 -22.01 13.51 -3.13
N PHE A 136 -22.82 12.61 -2.58
CA PHE A 136 -22.61 12.02 -1.27
C PHE A 136 -22.23 10.55 -1.43
N LEU A 137 -21.52 10.00 -0.43
CA LEU A 137 -21.31 8.57 -0.32
C LEU A 137 -22.66 7.87 -0.38
N ASN A 138 -22.84 7.06 -1.43
CA ASN A 138 -24.08 6.34 -1.73
C ASN A 138 -23.76 4.85 -1.95
N GLN A 139 -24.76 4.02 -2.23
CA GLN A 139 -24.56 2.56 -2.39
C GLN A 139 -23.54 2.17 -3.48
N SER A 140 -23.32 3.03 -4.49
CA SER A 140 -22.30 2.84 -5.54
C SER A 140 -20.87 2.95 -4.98
N PHE A 141 -20.71 3.74 -3.92
CA PHE A 141 -19.52 3.76 -3.07
C PHE A 141 -19.62 2.63 -2.01
N GLY A 142 -20.77 2.46 -1.36
CA GLY A 142 -21.01 1.47 -0.29
C GLY A 142 -20.63 0.03 -0.66
N LYS A 143 -20.93 -0.44 -1.88
CA LYS A 143 -20.51 -1.79 -2.31
C LYS A 143 -18.99 -2.05 -2.21
N LEU A 144 -18.18 -0.99 -2.26
CA LEU A 144 -16.72 -1.05 -2.14
C LEU A 144 -16.19 -0.50 -0.82
N LEU A 145 -16.92 0.41 -0.15
CA LEU A 145 -16.39 1.28 0.90
C LEU A 145 -16.95 1.03 2.31
N LEU A 146 -18.25 0.71 2.43
CA LEU A 146 -18.99 0.81 3.69
C LEU A 146 -20.24 -0.08 3.66
N GLY A 147 -20.75 -0.49 4.82
CA GLY A 147 -22.09 -1.07 4.93
C GLY A 147 -23.14 -0.18 4.25
N SER A 148 -24.10 -0.76 3.54
CA SER A 148 -25.17 0.05 2.95
C SER A 148 -25.93 0.76 4.07
N GLU A 149 -26.23 2.04 3.92
CA GLU A 149 -27.13 2.79 4.82
C GLU A 149 -28.45 2.02 5.10
N LYS A 150 -28.93 1.26 4.10
CA LYS A 150 -30.12 0.41 4.22
C LYS A 150 -29.90 -0.86 5.04
N THR A 151 -28.67 -1.37 5.12
CA THR A 151 -28.32 -2.61 5.84
C THR A 151 -27.62 -2.39 7.18
N PHE A 152 -26.93 -1.26 7.36
CA PHE A 152 -26.19 -0.89 8.58
C PHE A 152 -26.52 0.55 8.98
N ARG A 153 -27.75 0.79 9.44
CA ARG A 153 -28.22 2.14 9.85
C ARG A 153 -27.32 2.75 10.92
N ASN A 154 -26.84 1.92 11.84
CA ASN A 154 -25.96 2.28 12.95
C ASN A 154 -24.49 2.56 12.55
N MET A 155 -24.14 2.63 11.26
CA MET A 155 -22.84 3.15 10.84
C MET A 155 -22.68 4.65 11.11
N TYR A 156 -23.79 5.38 11.19
CA TYR A 156 -23.82 6.80 11.47
C TYR A 156 -24.55 7.04 12.78
N TRP A 157 -23.98 7.87 13.67
CA TRP A 157 -24.61 8.21 14.96
C TRP A 157 -26.01 8.83 14.80
N ASN A 158 -26.28 9.44 13.65
CA ASN A 158 -27.58 9.99 13.26
C ASN A 158 -28.36 9.11 12.27
N ASN A 159 -27.89 7.90 11.95
CA ASN A 159 -28.46 6.97 10.96
C ASN A 159 -28.63 7.53 9.53
N GLU A 160 -27.92 8.59 9.14
CA GLU A 160 -27.99 9.17 7.79
C GLU A 160 -26.60 9.35 7.18
N ALA A 161 -26.36 8.78 5.99
CA ALA A 161 -25.10 8.92 5.28
C ALA A 161 -25.01 10.27 4.55
N HIS A 162 -24.42 11.28 5.20
CA HIS A 162 -24.27 12.65 4.67
C HIS A 162 -22.83 13.03 4.31
N ASP A 163 -21.97 12.05 4.06
CA ASP A 163 -20.57 12.30 3.73
C ASP A 163 -20.41 12.82 2.30
N PHE A 164 -20.16 14.11 2.17
CA PHE A 164 -19.94 14.76 0.89
C PHE A 164 -18.58 14.36 0.30
N VAL A 165 -18.57 14.08 -1.01
CA VAL A 165 -17.37 13.85 -1.79
C VAL A 165 -17.28 14.93 -2.86
N CYS A 166 -16.20 15.72 -2.85
CA CYS A 166 -16.01 16.73 -3.88
C CYS A 166 -15.68 16.10 -5.24
N GLU A 167 -15.97 16.84 -6.30
CA GLU A 167 -15.78 16.42 -7.70
C GLU A 167 -14.34 15.94 -7.98
N LYS A 168 -13.34 16.54 -7.33
CA LYS A 168 -11.93 16.13 -7.47
C LYS A 168 -11.66 14.77 -6.84
N CYS A 169 -12.18 14.52 -5.64
CA CYS A 169 -11.99 13.24 -4.95
C CYS A 169 -12.74 12.10 -5.64
N GLU A 170 -13.85 12.39 -6.33
CA GLU A 170 -14.67 11.38 -6.97
C GLU A 170 -13.90 10.54 -7.99
N PHE A 171 -13.13 11.17 -8.89
CA PHE A 171 -12.31 10.41 -9.85
C PHE A 171 -11.15 9.69 -9.16
N ILE A 172 -10.48 10.35 -8.20
CA ILE A 172 -9.35 9.75 -7.48
C ILE A 172 -9.76 8.45 -6.81
N ILE A 173 -10.92 8.43 -6.14
CA ILE A 173 -11.43 7.23 -5.47
C ILE A 173 -11.76 6.12 -6.48
N ILE A 174 -12.25 6.46 -7.67
CA ILE A 174 -12.51 5.49 -8.75
C ILE A 174 -11.21 4.83 -9.25
N CYS A 175 -10.03 5.38 -8.94
CA CYS A 175 -8.76 4.75 -9.28
C CYS A 175 -8.30 3.68 -8.27
N HIS A 176 -9.00 3.48 -7.13
CA HIS A 176 -8.51 2.62 -6.04
C HIS A 176 -8.16 1.19 -6.46
N HIS A 177 -8.96 0.59 -7.37
CA HIS A 177 -8.77 -0.80 -7.80
C HIS A 177 -7.45 -1.01 -8.54
N LEU A 178 -6.90 0.05 -9.14
CA LEU A 178 -5.63 0.01 -9.84
C LEU A 178 -4.44 -0.08 -8.89
N ALA A 179 -4.59 0.22 -7.60
CA ALA A 179 -3.51 0.13 -6.62
C ALA A 179 -3.31 -1.28 -6.04
N PHE A 180 -4.32 -2.15 -6.18
CA PHE A 180 -4.25 -3.50 -5.64
C PHE A 180 -3.38 -4.42 -6.48
N THR A 181 -2.72 -5.35 -5.79
CA THR A 181 -1.93 -6.44 -6.38
C THR A 181 -2.69 -7.75 -6.16
N ASN A 182 -2.94 -8.50 -7.24
CA ASN A 182 -3.56 -9.83 -7.14
C ASN A 182 -2.55 -10.85 -6.61
N LEU A 183 -2.97 -11.67 -5.66
CA LEU A 183 -2.21 -12.81 -5.14
C LEU A 183 -2.71 -14.14 -5.75
N SER A 184 -1.93 -15.20 -5.56
CA SER A 184 -2.23 -16.55 -6.05
C SER A 184 -3.50 -17.16 -5.46
N ASP A 185 -3.87 -16.76 -4.24
CA ASP A 185 -5.09 -17.17 -3.54
C ASP A 185 -6.36 -16.40 -4.00
N LYS A 186 -6.24 -15.60 -5.07
CA LYS A 186 -7.27 -14.68 -5.60
C LYS A 186 -7.63 -13.53 -4.67
N SER A 187 -6.92 -13.33 -3.56
CA SER A 187 -7.03 -12.10 -2.80
C SER A 187 -6.29 -10.97 -3.52
N GLU A 188 -6.75 -9.75 -3.28
CA GLU A 188 -6.10 -8.52 -3.74
C GLU A 188 -5.53 -7.82 -2.51
N ILE A 189 -4.27 -7.35 -2.59
CA ILE A 189 -3.64 -6.63 -1.48
C ILE A 189 -3.21 -5.22 -1.87
N PHE A 190 -3.26 -4.32 -0.90
CA PHE A 190 -2.71 -2.96 -0.99
C PHE A 190 -1.98 -2.63 0.31
N ILE A 191 -0.77 -2.08 0.22
CA ILE A 191 0.01 -1.64 1.36
C ILE A 191 -0.29 -0.18 1.64
N ASN A 192 -1.00 0.10 2.73
CA ASN A 192 -1.24 1.43 3.24
C ASN A 192 -0.06 1.86 4.11
N ALA A 193 0.40 3.10 3.98
CA ALA A 193 1.55 3.62 4.72
C ALA A 193 1.44 5.15 4.92
N PRO A 194 2.27 5.77 5.77
CA PRO A 194 2.13 7.18 6.15
C PRO A 194 2.35 8.22 5.03
N SER A 195 2.91 7.83 3.88
CA SER A 195 3.07 8.75 2.76
C SER A 195 2.86 8.08 1.41
N PHE A 196 2.44 8.87 0.42
CA PHE A 196 2.24 8.39 -0.95
C PHE A 196 3.51 7.85 -1.58
N GLN A 197 4.68 8.43 -1.25
CA GLN A 197 5.95 7.92 -1.76
C GLN A 197 6.20 6.49 -1.29
N ILE A 198 5.98 6.25 0.00
CA ILE A 198 6.16 4.93 0.62
C ILE A 198 5.15 3.95 0.04
N MET A 199 3.87 4.34 0.00
CA MET A 199 2.82 3.50 -0.55
C MET A 199 3.09 3.15 -2.02
N TYR A 200 3.49 4.11 -2.84
CA TYR A 200 3.83 3.86 -4.24
C TYR A 200 4.95 2.84 -4.37
N TYR A 201 6.06 3.08 -3.65
CA TYR A 201 7.23 2.22 -3.66
C TYR A 201 6.91 0.79 -3.20
N LEU A 202 6.26 0.64 -2.05
CA LEU A 202 5.93 -0.67 -1.48
C LEU A 202 4.93 -1.46 -2.33
N ASN A 203 3.91 -0.79 -2.89
CA ASN A 203 2.95 -1.48 -3.76
C ASN A 203 3.56 -1.82 -5.14
N LYS A 204 4.51 -1.02 -5.65
CA LYS A 204 5.26 -1.37 -6.86
C LYS A 204 6.17 -2.58 -6.63
N PHE A 205 6.94 -2.56 -5.54
CA PHE A 205 7.76 -3.70 -5.10
C PHE A 205 6.91 -4.98 -4.93
N THR A 206 5.76 -4.86 -4.29
CA THR A 206 4.82 -5.98 -4.10
C THR A 206 4.32 -6.51 -5.45
N GLN A 207 3.97 -5.63 -6.38
CA GLN A 207 3.54 -6.05 -7.71
C GLN A 207 4.67 -6.75 -8.49
N GLU A 208 5.90 -6.26 -8.40
CA GLU A 208 7.06 -6.85 -9.08
C GLU A 208 7.39 -8.25 -8.54
N ILE A 209 7.31 -8.44 -7.22
CA ILE A 209 7.64 -9.73 -6.58
C ILE A 209 6.49 -10.73 -6.66
N PHE A 210 5.25 -10.28 -6.45
CA PHE A 210 4.11 -11.18 -6.23
C PHE A 210 3.08 -11.15 -7.37
N GLY A 211 3.06 -10.11 -8.21
CA GLY A 211 2.06 -9.95 -9.28
C GLY A 211 2.25 -10.86 -10.49
N SER A 212 3.40 -11.52 -10.63
CA SER A 212 3.77 -12.34 -11.80
C SER A 212 4.03 -13.82 -11.47
N SER A 213 3.94 -14.24 -10.19
CA SER A 213 4.43 -15.56 -9.79
C SER A 213 3.34 -16.65 -9.86
N PRO A 214 3.58 -17.77 -10.58
CA PRO A 214 2.61 -18.87 -10.65
C PRO A 214 2.58 -19.68 -9.34
N ILE A 215 1.42 -19.68 -8.67
CA ILE A 215 0.75 -20.73 -7.86
C ILE A 215 1.51 -21.47 -6.74
N GLN A 216 2.85 -21.52 -6.70
CA GLN A 216 3.58 -22.41 -5.77
C GLN A 216 4.08 -21.74 -4.48
N ASP A 217 4.23 -20.41 -4.46
CA ASP A 217 4.61 -19.67 -3.24
C ASP A 217 3.37 -18.99 -2.65
N ALA A 218 2.52 -19.76 -1.97
CA ALA A 218 1.44 -19.20 -1.14
C ALA A 218 2.05 -18.53 0.11
N ARG A 219 2.75 -17.41 -0.10
CA ARG A 219 3.33 -16.61 0.98
C ARG A 219 2.20 -15.97 1.78
N SER A 220 2.35 -15.98 3.10
CA SER A 220 1.38 -15.36 3.98
C SER A 220 1.41 -13.84 3.81
N LYS A 221 0.26 -13.20 4.00
CA LYS A 221 0.16 -11.73 4.02
C LYS A 221 1.15 -11.11 5.03
N ARG A 222 1.43 -11.82 6.13
CA ARG A 222 2.41 -11.45 7.16
C ARG A 222 3.84 -11.39 6.62
N GLU A 223 4.26 -12.38 5.83
CA GLU A 223 5.58 -12.38 5.19
C GLU A 223 5.71 -11.23 4.18
N ILE A 224 4.67 -10.97 3.38
CA ILE A 224 4.65 -9.85 2.42
C ILE A 224 4.84 -8.51 3.16
N LEU A 225 4.13 -8.32 4.27
CA LEU A 225 4.23 -7.11 5.08
C LEU A 225 5.63 -6.99 5.70
N ALA A 226 6.17 -8.09 6.24
CA ALA A 226 7.52 -8.12 6.79
C ALA A 226 8.59 -7.75 5.76
N MET A 227 8.51 -8.33 4.56
CA MET A 227 9.42 -8.01 3.45
C MET A 227 9.30 -6.53 3.07
N SER A 228 8.10 -5.99 3.05
CA SER A 228 7.87 -4.58 2.73
C SER A 228 8.46 -3.64 3.79
N VAL A 229 8.39 -3.99 5.08
CA VAL A 229 9.03 -3.22 6.15
C VAL A 229 10.56 -3.30 6.06
N ILE A 230 11.13 -4.48 5.80
CA ILE A 230 12.58 -4.67 5.60
C ILE A 230 13.06 -3.85 4.40
N GLU A 231 12.35 -3.94 3.28
CA GLU A 231 12.66 -3.23 2.06
C GLU A 231 12.64 -1.71 2.28
N TYR A 232 11.63 -1.21 3.00
CA TYR A 232 11.56 0.19 3.40
C TYR A 232 12.77 0.61 4.24
N ALA A 233 13.08 -0.15 5.30
CA ALA A 233 14.16 0.15 6.23
C ALA A 233 15.54 0.14 5.56
N THR A 234 15.74 -0.70 4.54
CA THR A 234 17.01 -0.85 3.82
C THR A 234 17.18 0.18 2.69
N LYS A 235 16.15 0.43 1.88
CA LYS A 235 16.25 1.29 0.67
C LYS A 235 16.00 2.77 0.93
N ILE A 236 15.07 3.12 1.83
CA ILE A 236 14.62 4.53 1.96
C ILE A 236 15.48 5.36 2.94
N GLN A 237 16.53 4.78 3.53
CA GLN A 237 17.46 5.43 4.49
C GLN A 237 16.74 6.24 5.58
N ALA A 238 15.49 5.90 5.89
CA ALA A 238 14.72 6.55 6.93
C ALA A 238 14.98 5.80 8.23
N ASN A 239 15.51 6.50 9.23
CA ASN A 239 15.26 6.06 10.60
C ASN A 239 13.74 6.09 10.77
N LEU A 240 13.10 4.92 10.73
CA LEU A 240 11.71 4.78 11.13
C LEU A 240 11.64 5.27 12.57
N ALA A 241 11.21 6.52 12.78
CA ALA A 241 10.67 6.91 14.06
C ALA A 241 9.58 5.86 14.36
N SER A 242 9.59 5.26 15.54
CA SER A 242 8.82 4.04 15.85
C SER A 242 7.33 4.12 15.48
N TRP A 243 6.79 5.34 15.39
CA TRP A 243 5.43 5.67 14.94
C TRP A 243 5.13 5.41 13.45
N VAL A 244 6.12 5.55 12.55
CA VAL A 244 5.91 5.38 11.09
C VAL A 244 5.75 3.90 10.72
N GLY A 245 6.47 3.01 11.41
CA GLY A 245 6.39 1.57 11.15
C GLY A 245 5.06 0.97 11.61
N MET A 246 4.48 1.51 12.68
CA MET A 246 3.18 1.09 13.24
C MET A 246 2.00 1.37 12.30
N ASN A 247 2.17 2.26 11.32
CA ASN A 247 1.13 2.70 10.40
C ASN A 247 1.30 2.09 9.00
N ILE A 248 2.09 1.02 8.86
CA ILE A 248 2.16 0.22 7.63
C ILE A 248 1.23 -0.98 7.80
N GLU A 249 0.24 -1.08 6.93
CA GLU A 249 -0.80 -2.10 7.00
C GLU A 249 -1.03 -2.71 5.62
N ILE A 250 -1.32 -4.01 5.58
CA ILE A 250 -1.88 -4.63 4.39
C ILE A 250 -3.39 -4.60 4.49
N ILE A 251 -4.00 -3.98 3.47
CA ILE A 251 -5.41 -4.10 3.17
C ILE A 251 -5.57 -5.29 2.24
N SER A 252 -6.31 -6.30 2.65
CA SER A 252 -6.61 -7.46 1.82
C SER A 252 -8.09 -7.51 1.47
N ARG A 253 -8.39 -7.69 0.20
CA ARG A 253 -9.74 -7.88 -0.33
C ARG A 253 -9.89 -9.29 -0.87
N HIS A 254 -10.94 -9.99 -0.44
CA HIS A 254 -11.34 -11.28 -1.02
C HIS A 254 -12.85 -11.26 -1.28
N GLY A 255 -13.23 -11.04 -2.54
CA GLY A 255 -14.62 -10.72 -2.89
C GLY A 255 -15.07 -9.43 -2.22
N ASP A 256 -16.16 -9.49 -1.45
CA ASP A 256 -16.73 -8.34 -0.72
C ASP A 256 -16.14 -8.16 0.69
N LYS A 257 -15.21 -9.02 1.12
CA LYS A 257 -14.58 -8.95 2.43
C LYS A 257 -13.29 -8.14 2.38
N ILE A 258 -13.15 -7.20 3.31
CA ILE A 258 -11.94 -6.39 3.52
C ILE A 258 -11.36 -6.75 4.89
N GLU A 259 -10.08 -7.08 4.91
CA GLU A 259 -9.31 -7.43 6.10
C GLU A 259 -8.10 -6.49 6.22
N PHE A 260 -7.76 -6.15 7.46
CA PHE A 260 -6.61 -5.30 7.77
C PHE A 260 -5.58 -6.15 8.52
N PHE A 261 -4.35 -6.14 8.03
CA PHE A 261 -3.24 -6.87 8.64
C PHE A 261 -2.13 -5.88 9.00
N SER A 262 -1.74 -5.89 10.27
CA SER A 262 -0.59 -5.17 10.80
C SER A 262 0.36 -6.14 11.49
N LEU A 263 1.64 -5.76 11.60
CA LEU A 263 2.61 -6.52 12.37
C LEU A 263 2.59 -6.09 13.84
N PRO A 264 2.81 -7.02 14.78
CA PRO A 264 2.99 -6.66 16.19
C PRO A 264 4.07 -5.59 16.36
N TYR A 265 3.87 -4.67 17.30
CA TYR A 265 4.77 -3.53 17.52
C TYR A 265 6.24 -3.94 17.66
N GLU A 266 6.51 -4.97 18.47
CA GLU A 266 7.87 -5.46 18.70
C GLU A 266 8.53 -5.97 17.41
N VAL A 267 7.80 -6.73 16.59
CA VAL A 267 8.27 -7.23 15.30
C VAL A 267 8.55 -6.07 14.34
N THR A 268 7.61 -5.14 14.21
CA THR A 268 7.77 -3.94 13.38
C THR A 268 9.00 -3.15 13.78
N LYS A 269 9.23 -2.97 15.08
CA LYS A 269 10.39 -2.24 15.62
C LYS A 269 11.71 -2.92 15.32
N LEU A 270 11.75 -4.27 15.35
CA LEU A 270 12.93 -5.04 14.96
C LEU A 270 13.20 -4.92 13.46
N LEU A 271 12.19 -5.13 12.61
CA LEU A 271 12.32 -5.04 11.15
C LEU A 271 12.63 -3.62 10.66
N ALA A 272 12.25 -2.62 11.44
CA ALA A 272 12.59 -1.22 11.21
C ALA A 272 14.05 -0.87 11.52
N ASP A 273 14.76 -1.69 12.31
CA ASP A 273 16.17 -1.46 12.62
C ASP A 273 17.02 -1.78 11.40
N ARG A 274 17.76 -0.79 10.90
CA ARG A 274 18.55 -0.90 9.67
C ARG A 274 19.53 -2.08 9.69
N ARG A 275 20.14 -2.37 10.85
CA ARG A 275 21.15 -3.45 10.95
C ARG A 275 20.48 -4.81 10.87
N ILE A 276 19.35 -4.97 11.55
CA ILE A 276 18.53 -6.17 11.52
C ILE A 276 17.97 -6.38 10.10
N ALA A 277 17.37 -5.34 9.51
CA ALA A 277 16.80 -5.37 8.17
C ALA A 277 17.86 -5.70 7.10
N ALA A 278 19.05 -5.11 7.19
CA ALA A 278 20.14 -5.38 6.25
C ALA A 278 20.59 -6.85 6.31
N ILE A 279 20.73 -7.42 7.50
CA ILE A 279 21.10 -8.83 7.65
C ILE A 279 19.98 -9.73 7.12
N LEU A 280 18.72 -9.47 7.48
CA LEU A 280 17.59 -10.26 6.99
C LEU A 280 17.47 -10.22 5.46
N SER A 281 17.67 -9.04 4.86
CA SER A 281 17.72 -8.87 3.41
C SER A 281 18.89 -9.63 2.77
N GLN A 282 20.08 -9.60 3.40
CA GLN A 282 21.26 -10.32 2.91
C GLN A 282 21.08 -11.85 2.95
N ILE A 283 20.55 -12.36 4.07
CA ILE A 283 20.21 -13.77 4.26
C ILE A 283 19.19 -14.20 3.20
N GLY A 284 18.03 -13.52 3.15
CA GLY A 284 16.98 -13.77 2.16
C GLY A 284 16.22 -15.09 2.32
N GLU A 285 16.34 -15.78 3.46
CA GLU A 285 15.68 -17.06 3.73
C GLU A 285 14.41 -16.87 4.56
N TYR A 286 13.28 -17.39 4.07
CA TYR A 286 11.99 -17.26 4.74
C TYR A 286 11.92 -18.00 6.07
N SER A 287 12.57 -19.16 6.16
CA SER A 287 12.66 -19.93 7.41
C SER A 287 13.25 -19.09 8.54
N ILE A 288 14.28 -18.29 8.24
CA ILE A 288 14.93 -17.39 9.19
C ILE A 288 14.05 -16.17 9.47
N LEU A 289 13.43 -15.57 8.43
CA LEU A 289 12.50 -14.47 8.62
C LEU A 289 11.34 -14.85 9.53
N ASN A 290 10.73 -16.02 9.31
CA ASN A 290 9.58 -16.49 10.07
C ASN A 290 9.90 -16.68 11.55
N LEU A 291 11.09 -17.19 11.90
CA LEU A 291 11.53 -17.25 13.30
C LEU A 291 11.63 -15.87 13.95
N VAL A 292 12.08 -14.85 13.22
CA VAL A 292 12.08 -13.46 13.72
C VAL A 292 10.66 -12.92 13.86
N LEU A 293 9.78 -13.19 12.90
CA LEU A 293 8.38 -12.78 12.96
C LEU A 293 7.68 -13.41 14.17
N ASP A 294 7.93 -14.68 14.43
CA ASP A 294 7.38 -15.45 15.55
C ASP A 294 8.06 -15.14 16.88
N GLN A 295 9.11 -14.31 16.87
CA GLN A 295 9.93 -13.98 18.03
C GLN A 295 10.56 -15.22 18.70
N ASP A 296 10.75 -16.30 17.93
CA ASP A 296 11.38 -17.53 18.38
C ASP A 296 12.90 -17.46 18.16
N PHE A 297 13.54 -16.60 18.94
CA PHE A 297 14.99 -16.40 18.88
C PHE A 297 15.79 -17.60 19.39
N SER A 298 15.15 -18.48 20.18
CA SER A 298 15.76 -19.71 20.68
C SER A 298 15.98 -20.70 19.53
N SER A 299 14.92 -20.97 18.75
CA SER A 299 15.01 -21.79 17.55
C SER A 299 15.92 -21.17 16.49
N LEU A 300 15.95 -19.84 16.39
CA LEU A 300 16.87 -19.13 15.49
C LEU A 300 18.35 -19.38 15.87
N MET A 301 18.68 -19.31 17.16
CA MET A 301 20.02 -19.63 17.65
C MET A 301 20.38 -21.10 17.43
N GLU A 302 19.47 -22.03 17.72
CA GLU A 302 19.68 -23.46 17.47
C GLU A 302 19.94 -23.75 15.99
N MET A 303 19.15 -23.12 15.10
CA MET A 303 19.34 -23.18 13.66
C MET A 303 20.73 -22.69 13.27
N GLY A 304 21.17 -21.56 13.82
CA GLY A 304 22.53 -21.03 13.63
C GLY A 304 23.61 -22.04 14.02
N TYR A 305 23.51 -22.66 15.20
CA TYR A 305 24.48 -23.69 15.63
C TYR A 305 24.50 -24.91 14.72
N ARG A 306 23.32 -25.39 14.29
CA ARG A 306 23.23 -26.55 13.40
C ARG A 306 23.80 -26.25 12.01
N LEU A 307 23.52 -25.06 11.47
CA LEU A 307 24.08 -24.60 10.20
C LEU A 307 25.60 -24.44 10.28
N LEU A 308 26.13 -23.88 11.37
CA LEU A 308 27.58 -23.75 11.58
C LEU A 308 28.24 -25.14 11.60
N ARG A 309 27.69 -26.06 12.39
CA ARG A 309 28.22 -27.43 12.48
C ARG A 309 28.27 -28.12 11.12
N ILE A 310 27.23 -27.96 10.30
CA ILE A 310 27.19 -28.53 8.94
C ILE A 310 28.14 -27.80 7.99
N GLY A 311 28.24 -26.47 8.13
CA GLY A 311 29.12 -25.62 7.33
C GLY A 311 30.60 -25.96 7.48
N LEU A 312 31.02 -26.39 8.67
CA LEU A 312 32.38 -26.86 8.95
C LEU A 312 32.71 -28.21 8.29
N ILE A 313 31.71 -28.98 7.84
CA ILE A 313 31.90 -30.24 7.13
C ILE A 313 32.07 -29.94 5.63
N PRO A 314 33.19 -30.37 4.99
CA PRO A 314 33.35 -30.19 3.55
C PRO A 314 32.20 -30.86 2.79
N LYS A 315 31.69 -30.19 1.75
CA LYS A 315 30.44 -30.56 1.06
C LYS A 315 30.39 -32.02 0.59
N GLN A 316 31.54 -32.57 0.16
CA GLN A 316 31.68 -33.96 -0.27
C GLN A 316 31.46 -35.00 0.83
N TYR A 317 31.68 -34.65 2.09
CA TYR A 317 31.54 -35.53 3.25
C TYR A 317 30.21 -35.34 4.00
N ARG A 318 29.34 -34.43 3.54
CA ARG A 318 28.02 -34.24 4.15
C ARG A 318 27.15 -35.47 3.89
N GLY A 319 26.64 -36.07 4.96
CA GLY A 319 25.70 -37.17 4.93
C GLY A 319 24.33 -36.74 4.39
N LYS A 320 23.42 -37.71 4.26
CA LYS A 320 22.06 -37.47 3.77
C LYS A 320 21.30 -36.52 4.69
N ASN A 321 21.38 -36.74 6.00
CA ASN A 321 20.67 -35.93 6.99
C ASN A 321 21.10 -34.45 7.00
N GLU A 322 22.39 -34.17 6.81
CA GLU A 322 22.89 -32.79 6.73
C GLU A 322 22.41 -32.10 5.46
N LYS A 323 22.41 -32.82 4.32
CA LYS A 323 21.92 -32.30 3.04
C LYS A 323 20.42 -32.03 3.09
N ASP A 324 19.65 -32.96 3.64
CA ASP A 324 18.19 -32.83 3.76
C ASP A 324 17.83 -31.64 4.65
N PHE A 325 18.51 -31.47 5.79
CA PHE A 325 18.31 -30.30 6.66
C PHE A 325 18.63 -28.98 5.96
N VAL A 326 19.79 -28.88 5.29
CA VAL A 326 20.19 -27.66 4.58
C VAL A 326 19.19 -27.32 3.48
N ASN A 327 18.71 -28.31 2.72
CA ASN A 327 17.74 -28.10 1.65
C ASN A 327 16.36 -27.69 2.15
N GLN A 328 15.97 -28.17 3.34
CA GLN A 328 14.71 -27.79 3.98
C GLN A 328 14.75 -26.34 4.47
N ILE A 329 15.86 -25.92 5.09
CA ILE A 329 15.98 -24.61 5.73
C ILE A 329 16.40 -23.52 4.75
N LEU A 330 17.38 -23.80 3.89
CA LEU A 330 17.95 -22.83 2.96
C LEU A 330 17.39 -23.11 1.56
N GLN A 331 16.63 -22.17 1.02
CA GLN A 331 16.08 -22.25 -0.32
C GLN A 331 17.03 -21.65 -1.36
N LEU A 332 17.82 -20.64 -0.98
CA LEU A 332 18.73 -19.97 -1.90
C LEU A 332 19.98 -20.81 -2.12
N GLU A 333 20.35 -21.03 -3.38
CA GLU A 333 21.51 -21.85 -3.74
C GLU A 333 22.82 -21.30 -3.15
N LYS A 334 22.99 -19.97 -3.14
CA LYS A 334 24.13 -19.28 -2.51
C LYS A 334 24.30 -19.67 -1.04
N ASN A 335 23.19 -19.84 -0.32
CA ASN A 335 23.17 -20.13 1.11
C ASN A 335 23.40 -21.63 1.36
N ARG A 336 22.89 -22.50 0.48
CA ARG A 336 23.18 -23.95 0.52
C ARG A 336 24.67 -24.25 0.31
N TRP A 337 25.36 -23.41 -0.46
CA TRP A 337 26.78 -23.56 -0.74
C TRP A 337 27.63 -23.28 0.51
N ASP A 338 27.30 -22.21 1.25
CA ASP A 338 27.99 -21.84 2.48
C ASP A 338 27.03 -21.67 3.69
N PRO A 339 26.62 -22.77 4.34
CA PRO A 339 25.81 -22.71 5.56
C PRO A 339 26.52 -22.05 6.74
N ALA A 340 27.87 -22.03 6.76
CA ALA A 340 28.63 -21.40 7.84
C ALA A 340 28.49 -19.88 7.79
N LEU A 341 28.52 -19.29 6.60
CA LEU A 341 28.26 -17.86 6.41
C LEU A 341 26.85 -17.48 6.88
N VAL A 342 25.83 -18.28 6.55
CA VAL A 342 24.46 -18.05 7.01
C VAL A 342 24.38 -18.14 8.54
N ALA A 343 25.04 -19.11 9.14
CA ALA A 343 25.12 -19.23 10.59
C ALA A 343 25.75 -18.00 11.25
N GLN A 344 26.85 -17.49 10.68
CA GLN A 344 27.48 -16.26 11.16
C GLN A 344 26.52 -15.06 11.10
N GLN A 345 25.77 -14.92 10.00
CA GLN A 345 24.76 -13.88 9.84
C GLN A 345 23.63 -14.04 10.86
N ILE A 346 23.18 -15.27 11.15
CA ILE A 346 22.19 -15.56 12.19
C ILE A 346 22.71 -15.11 13.57
N PHE A 347 23.95 -15.44 13.93
CA PHE A 347 24.50 -15.02 15.22
C PHE A 347 24.61 -13.50 15.33
N GLN A 348 25.01 -12.83 14.25
CA GLN A 348 25.05 -11.37 14.19
C GLN A 348 23.64 -10.76 14.32
N LEU A 349 22.65 -11.35 13.66
CA LEU A 349 21.24 -10.97 13.77
C LEU A 349 20.75 -11.07 15.23
N CYS A 350 20.98 -12.21 15.88
CA CYS A 350 20.62 -12.43 17.28
C CYS A 350 21.31 -11.43 18.22
N ALA A 351 22.58 -11.11 17.97
CA ALA A 351 23.30 -10.10 18.76
C ALA A 351 22.65 -8.71 18.64
N TYR A 352 22.27 -8.28 17.44
CA TYR A 352 21.58 -7.00 17.24
C TYR A 352 20.17 -6.97 17.83
N ILE A 353 19.42 -8.08 17.74
CA ILE A 353 18.12 -8.21 18.38
C ILE A 353 18.26 -8.07 19.91
N HIS A 354 19.22 -8.78 20.51
CA HIS A 354 19.47 -8.71 21.95
C HIS A 354 19.89 -7.33 22.43
N GLU A 355 20.77 -6.66 21.68
CA GLU A 355 21.15 -5.27 21.95
C GLU A 355 19.91 -4.36 21.93
N LYS A 356 19.02 -4.51 20.94
CA LYS A 356 17.81 -3.70 20.81
C LYS A 356 16.86 -3.89 21.99
N HIS A 357 16.68 -5.13 22.47
CA HIS A 357 15.86 -5.41 23.64
C HIS A 357 16.45 -4.79 24.92
N LYS A 358 17.77 -4.85 25.10
CA LYS A 358 18.44 -4.21 26.25
C LYS A 358 18.25 -2.70 26.26
N THR A 359 18.45 -2.02 25.13
CA THR A 359 18.32 -0.55 25.05
C THR A 359 16.89 -0.08 25.39
N ASN A 360 15.87 -0.89 25.10
CA ASN A 360 14.49 -0.60 25.46
C ASN A 360 14.22 -0.76 26.97
N ALA A 361 14.82 -1.77 27.62
CA ALA A 361 14.65 -2.00 29.06
C ALA A 361 15.26 -0.88 29.92
N TYR A 362 16.41 -0.33 29.51
CA TYR A 362 17.07 0.77 30.24
C TYR A 362 16.48 2.15 29.97
N GLY A 363 15.67 2.32 28.92
CA GLY A 363 15.00 3.58 28.58
C GLY A 363 13.80 3.93 29.50
N TYR A 364 13.19 2.95 30.15
CA TYR A 364 12.04 3.15 31.05
C TYR A 364 12.41 3.67 32.46
N HIS A 365 13.71 3.75 32.79
CA HIS A 365 14.18 4.22 34.10
C HIS A 365 14.69 5.68 34.09
N LYS A 366 14.45 6.42 33.01
CA LYS A 366 14.79 7.85 32.91
C LYS A 366 13.57 8.68 32.51
N HIS A 367 12.50 8.63 33.31
CA HIS A 367 11.49 9.69 33.36
C HIS A 367 11.01 9.85 34.80
#